data_AF-A0A936PTL4-F1
#
_entry.id   AF-A0A936PTL4-F1
#
_cell.length_a   1.000
_cell.length_b   1.000
_cell.length_c   1.000
_cell.angle_alpha   90.00
_cell.angle_beta   90.00
_cell.angle_gamma   90.00
#
_symmetry.space_group_name_H-M   'P 1'
#
loop_
_entity.id
_entity.type
_entity.pdbx_description
1 polymer ?
#
loop_
_entity_poly.entity_id
_entity_poly.type
_entity_poly.pdbx_seq_one_letter_code
_entity_poly.pdbx_strand_id
1 'polypeptide(L)'
;MTRQTSAPPVRVLGIGLATAAGRGWAALKAALEDGRPLPSPNLSAEALLFEALEDMNLGPLPQDAGLIFATASGALAGDWARWHVEALAGAPSPPPSRPRQAPGDALAARLGVLGPRANVSLACASGTAALGMALDWLQAGRARVVVVAAVDGVCPFVSAGFEALKLVDPQGCRPLTPGSRGFHLGAAAAILVLAVGEGGVQLSGAASAQDAWHPLTPHPEGRGLIDAARLALARGGGHPAQLVSIHGTGTPANDQAEAAALHALFGDERPPLQALKPVLGHTMGAAGLVEAAALVLSLGDSQPVGWPESRVLEEAPRAGISWSMAFGGVNAAVVFSLEPGAGLPVPPPVAVVTQRATVAEVQASPSGEDPSHVAARRALLDLAPPPDAGVILSAPRGSILADLRHHARLVREGPALVSPRTFAATVPGAPLMGPGVTLGLRGPVMALLDPPEVALALAEDWLRLGRCEAVVVVLLEVRGEDLTGEGAWARAETRLLGVE
;
A
#
# COMPACT_ATOMS: atom_id res chain seq x y z
N MET A 1 28.45 -16.91 24.65
CA MET A 1 27.43 -16.06 24.02
C MET A 1 26.19 -16.90 23.82
N THR A 2 25.20 -16.74 24.69
CA THR A 2 23.87 -17.35 24.54
C THR A 2 23.22 -16.78 23.28
N ARG A 3 22.83 -17.65 22.32
CA ARG A 3 22.08 -17.22 21.14
C ARG A 3 20.76 -16.63 21.61
N GLN A 4 20.52 -15.36 21.31
CA GLN A 4 19.27 -14.67 21.62
C GLN A 4 18.16 -15.36 20.80
N THR A 5 17.21 -16.00 21.48
CA THR A 5 16.15 -16.80 20.84
C THR A 5 15.00 -15.94 20.30
N SER A 6 15.02 -14.64 20.60
CA SER A 6 14.01 -13.67 20.18
C SER A 6 14.64 -12.29 19.96
N ALA A 7 14.30 -11.67 18.83
CA ALA A 7 14.53 -10.27 18.53
C ALA A 7 13.68 -9.39 19.46
N PRO A 8 14.12 -8.18 19.82
CA PRO A 8 13.33 -7.29 20.64
C PRO A 8 12.06 -6.85 19.91
N PRO A 9 10.99 -6.46 20.63
CA PRO A 9 9.76 -5.97 20.00
C PRO A 9 10.03 -4.72 19.15
N VAL A 10 9.11 -4.45 18.22
CA VAL A 10 9.14 -3.24 17.37
C VAL A 10 8.12 -2.26 17.90
N ARG A 11 8.57 -1.08 18.32
CA ARG A 11 7.71 -0.01 18.84
C ARG A 11 7.63 1.18 17.90
N VAL A 12 6.52 1.91 17.99
CA VAL A 12 6.34 3.21 17.34
C VAL A 12 7.03 4.28 18.18
N LEU A 13 7.97 5.01 17.57
CA LEU A 13 8.70 6.12 18.20
C LEU A 13 8.05 7.47 17.97
N GLY A 14 7.41 7.66 16.82
CA GLY A 14 6.74 8.91 16.49
C GLY A 14 5.91 8.80 15.25
N ILE A 15 4.98 9.74 15.13
CA ILE A 15 3.95 9.82 14.10
C ILE A 15 3.92 11.26 13.61
N GLY A 16 3.79 11.42 12.30
CA GLY A 16 3.52 12.69 11.64
C GLY A 16 2.32 12.55 10.71
N LEU A 17 1.38 13.48 10.78
CA LEU A 17 0.15 13.47 9.98
C LEU A 17 -0.09 14.80 9.28
N ALA A 18 -0.44 14.73 8.00
CA ALA A 18 -1.00 15.85 7.25
C ALA A 18 -2.18 15.37 6.42
N THR A 19 -3.37 15.90 6.71
CA THR A 19 -4.64 15.46 6.09
C THR A 19 -5.47 16.65 5.67
N ALA A 20 -6.65 16.41 5.09
CA ALA A 20 -7.65 17.44 4.83
C ALA A 20 -8.08 18.22 6.09
N ALA A 21 -7.97 17.61 7.28
CA ALA A 21 -8.27 18.26 8.56
C ALA A 21 -7.16 19.23 9.01
N GLY A 22 -6.00 19.21 8.35
CA GLY A 22 -4.80 19.92 8.76
C GLY A 22 -3.74 18.97 9.29
N ARG A 23 -2.78 19.56 10.02
CA ARG A 23 -1.60 18.89 10.56
C ARG A 23 -1.89 18.27 11.93
N GLY A 24 -1.44 17.04 12.12
CA GLY A 24 -1.40 16.37 13.42
C GLY A 24 -2.68 15.69 13.89
N TRP A 25 -2.51 14.88 14.94
CA TRP A 25 -3.60 14.06 15.49
C TRP A 25 -4.76 14.88 16.03
N ALA A 26 -4.50 16.00 16.72
CA ALA A 26 -5.56 16.81 17.32
C ALA A 26 -6.55 17.34 16.26
N ALA A 27 -6.04 17.81 15.12
CA ALA A 27 -6.85 18.28 14.02
C ALA A 27 -7.65 17.13 13.37
N LEU A 28 -6.99 15.99 13.13
CA LEU A 28 -7.66 14.80 12.60
C LEU A 28 -8.76 14.29 13.54
N LYS A 29 -8.48 14.19 14.84
CA LYS A 29 -9.42 13.72 15.86
C LYS A 29 -10.68 14.57 15.89
N ALA A 30 -10.51 15.91 15.94
CA ALA A 30 -11.63 16.84 15.91
C ALA A 30 -12.49 16.72 14.64
N ALA A 31 -11.87 16.51 13.48
CA ALA A 31 -12.60 16.30 12.22
C ALA A 31 -13.36 14.96 12.21
N LEU A 32 -12.79 13.90 12.77
CA LEU A 32 -13.45 12.60 12.90
C LEU A 32 -14.64 12.65 13.88
N GLU A 33 -14.55 13.44 14.95
CA GLU A 33 -15.65 13.70 15.88
C GLU A 33 -16.80 14.49 15.23
N ASP A 34 -16.48 15.48 14.40
CA ASP A 34 -17.45 16.26 13.64
C ASP A 34 -18.14 15.43 12.54
N GLY A 35 -17.42 14.47 11.95
CA GLY A 35 -17.96 13.46 11.04
C GLY A 35 -18.35 13.96 9.65
N ARG A 36 -18.15 15.26 9.35
CA ARG A 36 -18.44 15.79 8.01
C ARG A 36 -17.33 15.49 7.01
N PRO A 37 -17.65 15.15 5.75
CA PRO A 37 -16.66 15.04 4.69
C PRO A 37 -15.90 16.35 4.49
N LEU A 38 -14.57 16.24 4.37
CA LEU A 38 -13.68 17.37 4.10
C LEU A 38 -13.23 17.38 2.64
N PRO A 39 -13.07 18.56 2.02
CA PRO A 39 -12.49 18.65 0.69
C PRO A 39 -11.00 18.24 0.73
N SER A 40 -10.53 17.58 -0.33
CA SER A 40 -9.10 17.27 -0.46
C SER A 40 -8.25 18.55 -0.39
N PRO A 41 -7.12 18.55 0.35
CA PRO A 41 -6.21 19.68 0.37
C PRO A 41 -5.60 19.90 -1.02
N ASN A 42 -5.37 21.15 -1.37
CA ASN A 42 -4.74 21.55 -2.63
C ASN A 42 -3.22 21.72 -2.45
N LEU A 43 -2.54 20.62 -2.10
CA LEU A 43 -1.09 20.57 -1.90
C LEU A 43 -0.45 19.53 -2.82
N SER A 44 0.79 19.76 -3.21
CA SER A 44 1.58 18.72 -3.88
C SER A 44 1.87 17.59 -2.89
N ALA A 45 2.12 16.38 -3.40
CA ALA A 45 2.50 15.24 -2.57
C ALA A 45 3.75 15.53 -1.71
N GLU A 46 4.73 16.25 -2.26
CA GLU A 46 5.94 16.63 -1.52
C GLU A 46 5.65 17.62 -0.39
N ALA A 47 4.83 18.66 -0.65
CA ALA A 47 4.43 19.62 0.37
C ALA A 47 3.64 18.94 1.50
N LEU A 48 2.70 18.05 1.14
CA LEU A 48 1.90 17.31 2.13
C LEU A 48 2.77 16.38 2.98
N LEU A 49 3.78 15.76 2.38
CA LEU A 49 4.75 14.94 3.11
C LEU A 49 5.61 15.76 4.07
N PHE A 50 5.99 16.98 3.69
CA PHE A 50 6.72 17.89 4.57
C PHE A 50 5.86 18.46 5.70
N GLU A 51 4.57 18.71 5.47
CA GLU A 51 3.62 19.03 6.54
C GLU A 51 3.57 17.89 7.59
N ALA A 52 3.54 16.63 7.14
CA ALA A 52 3.58 15.48 8.04
C ALA A 52 4.94 15.35 8.76
N LEU A 53 6.05 15.65 8.08
CA LEU A 53 7.37 15.67 8.72
C LEU A 53 7.46 16.76 9.80
N GLU A 54 6.92 17.94 9.56
CA GLU A 54 6.94 19.02 10.55
C GLU A 54 5.99 18.78 11.74
N ASP A 55 5.00 17.89 11.59
CA ASP A 55 4.19 17.38 12.70
C ASP A 55 4.97 16.43 13.61
N MET A 56 5.95 15.70 13.04
CA MET A 56 6.74 14.76 13.83
C MET A 56 7.54 15.51 14.89
N ASN A 57 7.14 15.34 16.15
CA ASN A 57 7.91 15.83 17.29
C ASN A 57 9.04 14.85 17.66
N LEU A 58 9.95 14.60 16.70
CA LEU A 58 11.10 13.72 16.88
C LEU A 58 12.41 14.47 16.59
N GLY A 59 13.45 14.12 17.36
CA GLY A 59 14.81 14.60 17.11
C GLY A 59 15.43 13.99 15.84
N PRO A 60 16.69 14.36 15.52
CA PRO A 60 17.41 13.81 14.38
C PRO A 60 17.45 12.29 14.42
N LEU A 61 17.20 11.66 13.27
CA LEU A 61 17.29 10.21 13.11
C LEU A 61 18.75 9.78 12.84
N PRO A 62 19.13 8.54 13.20
CA PRO A 62 20.41 7.98 12.81
C PRO A 62 20.57 7.95 11.29
N GLN A 63 21.78 8.19 10.79
CA GLN A 63 22.05 8.13 9.34
C GLN A 63 21.83 6.72 8.76
N ASP A 64 21.99 5.66 9.55
CA ASP A 64 21.75 4.27 9.15
C ASP A 64 20.27 3.85 9.27
N ALA A 65 19.36 4.78 9.61
CA ALA A 65 17.92 4.49 9.59
C ALA A 65 17.47 4.12 8.17
N GLY A 66 16.62 3.09 8.09
CA GLY A 66 15.97 2.71 6.84
C GLY A 66 14.81 3.64 6.50
N LEU A 67 14.45 3.74 5.23
CA LEU A 67 13.27 4.47 4.77
C LEU A 67 12.47 3.65 3.76
N ILE A 68 11.19 3.43 4.07
CA ILE A 68 10.22 2.81 3.17
C ILE A 68 9.19 3.88 2.81
N PHE A 69 9.16 4.24 1.53
CA PHE A 69 8.19 5.18 0.99
C PHE A 69 7.06 4.41 0.29
N ALA A 70 5.80 4.79 0.50
CA ALA A 70 4.65 4.12 -0.08
C ALA A 70 3.75 5.11 -0.83
N THR A 71 3.27 4.72 -2.00
CA THR A 71 2.42 5.60 -2.81
C THR A 71 1.66 4.83 -3.89
N ALA A 72 0.47 5.29 -4.27
CA ALA A 72 -0.19 4.83 -5.49
C ALA A 72 0.11 5.77 -6.66
N SER A 73 0.13 7.10 -6.44
CA SER A 73 0.29 8.13 -7.48
C SER A 73 1.61 8.90 -7.38
N GLY A 74 2.05 9.24 -6.17
CA GLY A 74 3.34 9.88 -5.90
C GLY A 74 3.48 11.22 -6.61
N ALA A 75 4.61 11.41 -7.30
CA ALA A 75 4.87 12.64 -8.07
C ALA A 75 3.81 12.96 -9.16
N LEU A 76 3.00 11.98 -9.60
CA LEU A 76 1.92 12.23 -10.56
C LEU A 76 0.93 13.28 -10.09
N ALA A 77 0.61 13.32 -8.79
CA ALA A 77 -0.40 14.23 -8.27
C ALA A 77 -0.04 15.74 -8.43
N GLY A 78 1.24 16.07 -8.68
CA GLY A 78 1.71 17.43 -8.91
C GLY A 78 2.08 17.69 -10.37
N ASP A 79 3.15 17.06 -10.85
CA ASP A 79 3.72 17.42 -12.16
C ASP A 79 2.76 17.14 -13.32
N TRP A 80 1.95 16.09 -13.21
CA TRP A 80 0.98 15.76 -14.26
C TRP A 80 -0.22 16.68 -14.24
N ALA A 81 -0.58 17.27 -13.09
CA ALA A 81 -1.63 18.28 -13.04
C ALA A 81 -1.22 19.53 -13.83
N ARG A 82 0.03 19.99 -13.64
CA ARG A 82 0.60 21.12 -14.42
C ARG A 82 0.65 20.77 -15.91
N TRP A 83 1.20 19.59 -16.24
CA TRP A 83 1.29 19.14 -17.62
C TRP A 83 -0.08 19.03 -18.31
N HIS A 84 -1.09 18.55 -17.59
CA HIS A 84 -2.45 18.46 -18.08
C HIS A 84 -3.03 19.83 -18.46
N VAL A 85 -2.83 20.84 -17.61
CA VAL A 85 -3.28 22.22 -17.88
C VAL A 85 -2.56 22.80 -19.09
N GLU A 86 -1.25 22.61 -19.21
CA GLU A 86 -0.46 23.06 -20.37
C GLU A 86 -0.93 22.40 -21.68
N ALA A 87 -1.23 21.10 -21.64
CA ALA A 87 -1.77 20.36 -22.78
C ALA A 87 -3.14 20.89 -23.23
N LEU A 88 -4.06 21.17 -22.29
CA LEU A 88 -5.37 21.75 -22.60
C LEU A 88 -5.26 23.19 -23.14
N ALA A 89 -4.23 23.94 -22.75
CA ALA A 89 -3.95 25.28 -23.25
C ALA A 89 -3.31 25.29 -24.66
N GLY A 90 -3.05 24.11 -25.25
CA GLY A 90 -2.39 24.01 -26.55
C GLY A 90 -0.90 24.34 -26.53
N ALA A 91 -0.27 24.28 -25.34
CA ALA A 91 1.17 24.53 -25.13
C ALA A 91 1.86 23.22 -24.69
N PRO A 92 1.97 22.20 -25.57
CA PRO A 92 2.45 20.88 -25.15
C PRO A 92 3.92 20.95 -24.73
N SER A 93 4.17 20.74 -23.43
CA SER A 93 5.50 20.45 -22.90
C SER A 93 5.76 18.94 -22.92
N PRO A 94 7.04 18.51 -22.87
CA PRO A 94 7.38 17.10 -22.73
C PRO A 94 6.71 16.48 -21.48
N PRO A 95 6.34 15.18 -21.51
CA PRO A 95 5.79 14.51 -20.35
C PRO A 95 6.71 14.65 -19.11
N PRO A 96 6.15 14.75 -17.91
CA PRO A 96 6.95 14.78 -16.69
C PRO A 96 7.86 13.55 -16.57
N SER A 97 9.13 13.79 -16.23
CA SER A 97 10.14 12.74 -16.10
C SER A 97 10.44 12.35 -14.65
N ARG A 98 9.93 13.10 -13.66
CA ARG A 98 10.13 12.78 -12.24
C ARG A 98 9.46 11.42 -11.94
N PRO A 99 10.19 10.47 -11.33
CA PRO A 99 9.62 9.18 -10.99
C PRO A 99 8.63 9.31 -9.83
N ARG A 100 7.70 8.36 -9.70
CA ARG A 100 6.64 8.41 -8.67
C ARG A 100 7.19 8.54 -7.25
N GLN A 101 8.35 7.93 -6.99
CA GLN A 101 9.05 7.94 -5.70
C GLN A 101 9.78 9.25 -5.35
N ALA A 102 9.78 10.26 -6.23
CA ALA A 102 10.51 11.50 -5.97
C ALA A 102 10.19 12.20 -4.63
N PRO A 103 8.94 12.20 -4.10
CA PRO A 103 8.67 12.72 -2.75
C PRO A 103 9.40 11.94 -1.65
N GLY A 104 9.52 10.62 -1.79
CA GLY A 104 10.29 9.78 -0.88
C GLY A 104 11.79 10.07 -0.92
N ASP A 105 12.35 10.35 -2.10
CA ASP A 105 13.74 10.81 -2.25
C ASP A 105 13.98 12.15 -1.55
N ALA A 106 13.05 13.10 -1.73
CA ALA A 106 13.13 14.40 -1.08
C ALA A 106 13.04 14.29 0.45
N LEU A 107 12.17 13.42 0.97
CA LEU A 107 12.08 13.12 2.39
C LEU A 107 13.37 12.49 2.93
N ALA A 108 13.96 11.53 2.21
CA ALA A 108 15.21 10.90 2.61
C ALA A 108 16.34 11.93 2.74
N ALA A 109 16.47 12.83 1.76
CA ALA A 109 17.44 13.92 1.79
C ALA A 109 17.18 14.88 2.97
N ARG A 110 15.92 15.20 3.27
CA ARG A 110 15.55 16.09 4.36
C ARG A 110 15.85 15.50 5.75
N LEU A 111 15.67 14.19 5.90
CA LEU A 111 15.96 13.45 7.13
C LEU A 111 17.46 13.11 7.28
N GLY A 112 18.24 13.16 6.19
CA GLY A 112 19.64 12.76 6.20
C GLY A 112 19.85 11.25 6.39
N VAL A 113 18.87 10.43 5.97
CA VAL A 113 18.93 8.97 6.07
C VAL A 113 19.66 8.37 4.87
N LEU A 114 20.62 7.50 5.17
CA LEU A 114 21.53 6.83 4.23
C LEU A 114 21.45 5.29 4.33
N GLY A 115 20.57 4.77 5.19
CA GLY A 115 20.31 3.34 5.34
C GLY A 115 19.52 2.73 4.18
N PRO A 116 19.03 1.48 4.33
CA PRO A 116 18.25 0.80 3.30
C PRO A 116 17.02 1.60 2.86
N ARG A 117 16.72 1.59 1.56
CA ARG A 117 15.58 2.31 0.97
C ARG A 117 14.71 1.41 0.10
N ALA A 118 13.40 1.60 0.17
CA ALA A 118 12.43 0.94 -0.68
C ALA A 118 11.22 1.84 -0.96
N ASN A 119 10.58 1.63 -2.10
CA ASN A 119 9.47 2.39 -2.64
C ASN A 119 8.33 1.44 -3.04
N VAL A 120 7.31 1.36 -2.18
CA VAL A 120 6.18 0.43 -2.30
C VAL A 120 5.03 1.06 -3.09
N SER A 121 4.47 0.31 -4.05
CA SER A 121 3.28 0.74 -4.79
C SER A 121 2.32 -0.43 -5.10
N LEU A 122 1.44 -0.72 -4.15
CA LEU A 122 0.34 -1.69 -4.26
C LEU A 122 -1.03 -1.01 -4.15
N ALA A 123 -1.24 0.05 -4.95
CA ALA A 123 -2.47 0.85 -4.92
C ALA A 123 -2.86 1.23 -3.46
N CYS A 124 -4.09 0.94 -3.06
CA CYS A 124 -4.66 1.33 -1.77
C CYS A 124 -4.04 0.62 -0.56
N ALA A 125 -3.32 -0.48 -0.76
CA ALA A 125 -2.67 -1.26 0.28
C ALA A 125 -1.20 -0.86 0.52
N SER A 126 -0.69 0.13 -0.23
CA SER A 126 0.74 0.51 -0.21
C SER A 126 1.24 0.84 1.20
N GLY A 127 0.55 1.72 1.94
CA GLY A 127 0.95 2.11 3.30
C GLY A 127 0.96 0.94 4.30
N THR A 128 -0.04 0.07 4.26
CA THR A 128 -0.11 -1.12 5.13
C THR A 128 0.97 -2.14 4.78
N ALA A 129 1.21 -2.39 3.48
CA ALA A 129 2.27 -3.28 3.02
C ALA A 129 3.67 -2.75 3.40
N ALA A 130 3.87 -1.43 3.35
CA ALA A 130 5.12 -0.79 3.77
C ALA A 130 5.40 -0.97 5.28
N LEU A 131 4.38 -0.96 6.14
CA LEU A 131 4.53 -1.31 7.55
C LEU A 131 4.95 -2.78 7.74
N GLY A 132 4.38 -3.70 6.96
CA GLY A 132 4.80 -5.10 6.96
C GLY A 132 6.26 -5.28 6.57
N MET A 133 6.71 -4.60 5.51
CA MET A 133 8.11 -4.60 5.09
C MET A 133 9.03 -3.96 6.14
N ALA A 134 8.58 -2.92 6.84
CA ALA A 134 9.35 -2.30 7.93
C ALA A 134 9.55 -3.27 9.10
N LEU A 135 8.50 -4.02 9.45
CA LEU A 135 8.56 -5.06 10.46
C LEU A 135 9.56 -6.16 10.04
N ASP A 136 9.52 -6.59 8.78
CA ASP A 136 10.47 -7.56 8.23
C ASP A 136 11.92 -7.04 8.30
N TRP A 137 12.17 -5.79 7.92
CA TRP A 137 13.51 -5.18 8.00
C TRP A 137 14.06 -5.10 9.42
N LEU A 138 13.23 -4.71 10.39
CA LEU A 138 13.62 -4.63 11.79
C LEU A 138 13.89 -6.04 12.38
N GLN A 139 13.08 -7.03 12.00
CA GLN A 139 13.25 -8.43 12.42
C GLN A 139 14.49 -9.09 11.78
N ALA A 140 14.75 -8.81 10.50
CA ALA A 140 15.91 -9.30 9.78
C ALA A 140 17.21 -8.56 10.16
N GLY A 141 17.13 -7.52 11.01
CA GLY A 141 18.28 -6.72 11.42
C GLY A 141 18.86 -5.84 10.30
N ARG A 142 18.07 -5.55 9.24
CA ARG A 142 18.45 -4.66 8.12
C ARG A 142 18.64 -3.22 8.59
N ALA A 143 17.89 -2.80 9.61
CA ALA A 143 18.00 -1.49 10.26
C ALA A 143 17.54 -1.60 11.72
N ARG A 144 17.92 -0.63 12.56
CA ARG A 144 17.42 -0.52 13.95
C ARG A 144 16.25 0.46 14.10
N VAL A 145 16.17 1.39 13.16
CA VAL A 145 15.12 2.40 13.04
C VAL A 145 14.69 2.42 11.58
N VAL A 146 13.39 2.39 11.32
CA VAL A 146 12.82 2.48 9.97
C VAL A 146 11.77 3.58 9.96
N VAL A 147 11.90 4.50 9.02
CA VAL A 147 10.88 5.50 8.69
C VAL A 147 9.96 4.90 7.63
N VAL A 148 8.68 4.80 7.93
CA VAL A 148 7.64 4.44 6.96
C VAL A 148 6.88 5.71 6.63
N ALA A 149 6.90 6.10 5.37
CA ALA A 149 6.24 7.31 4.89
C ALA A 149 5.30 6.96 3.74
N ALA A 150 4.12 7.56 3.71
CA ALA A 150 3.18 7.39 2.61
C ALA A 150 2.51 8.70 2.25
N VAL A 151 2.32 8.94 0.96
CA VAL A 151 1.63 10.14 0.47
C VAL A 151 0.93 9.89 -0.85
N ASP A 152 -0.21 10.54 -1.01
CA ASP A 152 -0.90 10.66 -2.29
C ASP A 152 -1.77 11.92 -2.34
N GLY A 153 -1.91 12.47 -3.55
CA GLY A 153 -2.66 13.69 -3.83
C GLY A 153 -3.69 13.49 -4.95
N VAL A 154 -4.73 14.33 -4.95
CA VAL A 154 -5.77 14.28 -5.99
C VAL A 154 -5.38 15.17 -7.17
N CYS A 155 -5.49 14.65 -8.39
CA CYS A 155 -5.26 15.40 -9.62
C CYS A 155 -6.20 14.94 -10.75
N PRO A 156 -6.31 15.69 -11.87
CA PRO A 156 -7.22 15.33 -12.97
C PRO A 156 -7.04 13.90 -13.51
N PHE A 157 -5.79 13.42 -13.57
CA PHE A 157 -5.45 12.05 -13.96
C PHE A 157 -6.15 11.02 -13.07
N VAL A 158 -6.03 11.19 -11.75
CA VAL A 158 -6.59 10.30 -10.73
C VAL A 158 -8.11 10.41 -10.70
N SER A 159 -8.64 11.63 -10.68
CA SER A 159 -10.08 11.88 -10.62
C SER A 159 -10.82 11.26 -11.80
N ALA A 160 -10.34 11.47 -13.02
CA ALA A 160 -10.96 10.88 -14.20
C ALA A 160 -10.93 9.35 -14.19
N GLY A 161 -9.87 8.75 -13.62
CA GLY A 161 -9.75 7.31 -13.47
C GLY A 161 -10.78 6.70 -12.53
N PHE A 162 -10.94 7.27 -11.32
CA PHE A 162 -11.92 6.78 -10.36
C PHE A 162 -13.37 7.02 -10.80
N GLU A 163 -13.63 8.12 -11.53
CA GLU A 163 -14.93 8.38 -12.18
C GLU A 163 -15.25 7.36 -13.28
N ALA A 164 -14.24 6.94 -14.05
CA ALA A 164 -14.39 5.88 -15.04
C ALA A 164 -14.69 4.52 -14.40
N LEU A 165 -14.13 4.25 -13.22
CA LEU A 165 -14.41 3.04 -12.43
C LEU A 165 -15.76 3.07 -11.70
N LYS A 166 -16.47 4.20 -11.69
CA LYS A 166 -17.74 4.38 -10.95
C LYS A 166 -17.61 4.13 -9.44
N LEU A 167 -16.48 4.53 -8.87
CA LEU A 167 -16.20 4.41 -7.43
C LEU A 167 -16.38 5.72 -6.67
N VAL A 168 -16.64 6.83 -7.37
CA VAL A 168 -16.91 8.12 -6.75
C VAL A 168 -18.40 8.24 -6.43
N ASP A 169 -18.75 8.43 -5.14
CA ASP A 169 -20.12 8.67 -4.71
C ASP A 169 -20.32 10.15 -4.30
N PRO A 170 -21.16 10.94 -5.02
CA PRO A 170 -21.45 12.32 -4.67
C PRO A 170 -22.06 12.51 -3.28
N GLN A 171 -22.66 11.45 -2.70
CA GLN A 171 -23.20 11.48 -1.35
C GLN A 171 -22.14 11.22 -0.26
N GLY A 172 -20.88 11.00 -0.65
CA GLY A 172 -19.78 10.70 0.25
C GLY A 172 -19.68 9.21 0.62
N CYS A 173 -18.65 8.88 1.40
CA CYS A 173 -18.34 7.51 1.81
C CYS A 173 -19.17 7.11 3.04
N ARG A 174 -19.95 6.04 2.94
CA ARG A 174 -20.76 5.47 4.04
C ARG A 174 -20.51 3.96 4.15
N PRO A 175 -19.40 3.50 4.73
CA PRO A 175 -19.04 2.10 4.74
C PRO A 175 -20.07 1.25 5.49
N LEU A 176 -20.27 0.03 5.00
CA LEU A 176 -21.18 -0.99 5.56
C LEU A 176 -22.63 -0.49 5.71
N THR A 177 -23.01 0.55 4.95
CA THR A 177 -24.33 1.17 5.01
C THR A 177 -25.12 0.84 3.75
N PRO A 178 -26.38 0.37 3.85
CA PRO A 178 -27.23 0.14 2.67
C PRO A 178 -27.32 1.37 1.77
N GLY A 179 -27.16 1.18 0.46
CA GLY A 179 -27.19 2.27 -0.52
C GLY A 179 -25.90 3.08 -0.64
N SER A 180 -24.82 2.70 0.04
CA SER A 180 -23.48 3.22 -0.23
C SER A 180 -22.99 2.74 -1.61
N ARG A 181 -22.32 3.63 -2.35
CA ARG A 181 -21.89 3.33 -3.74
C ARG A 181 -20.42 3.60 -3.98
N GLY A 182 -19.70 4.10 -2.99
CA GLY A 182 -18.30 4.47 -3.11
C GLY A 182 -17.90 5.59 -2.17
N PHE A 183 -16.91 6.37 -2.58
CA PHE A 183 -16.22 7.36 -1.75
C PHE A 183 -15.99 8.67 -2.49
N HIS A 184 -15.48 9.69 -1.80
CA HIS A 184 -14.84 10.84 -2.45
C HIS A 184 -13.32 10.69 -2.35
N LEU A 185 -12.59 11.36 -3.24
CA LEU A 185 -11.12 11.30 -3.23
C LEU A 185 -10.53 12.25 -2.19
N GLY A 186 -9.47 11.79 -1.54
CA GLY A 186 -8.73 12.54 -0.54
C GLY A 186 -7.24 12.58 -0.85
N ALA A 187 -6.55 13.52 -0.22
CA ALA A 187 -5.10 13.59 -0.19
C ALA A 187 -4.63 13.60 1.27
N ALA A 188 -3.59 12.82 1.57
CA ALA A 188 -2.96 12.80 2.88
C ALA A 188 -1.51 12.33 2.78
N ALA A 189 -0.73 12.69 3.80
CA ALA A 189 0.55 12.10 4.10
C ALA A 189 0.60 11.61 5.55
N ALA A 190 1.31 10.52 5.77
CA ALA A 190 1.63 10.02 7.10
C ALA A 190 3.09 9.57 7.16
N ILE A 191 3.70 9.73 8.33
CA ILE A 191 5.03 9.19 8.63
C ILE A 191 4.95 8.46 9.98
N LEU A 192 5.43 7.22 10.03
CA LEU A 192 5.63 6.46 11.26
C LEU A 192 7.11 6.13 11.38
N VAL A 193 7.70 6.37 12.56
CA VAL A 193 9.05 5.92 12.88
C VAL A 193 8.96 4.70 13.77
N LEU A 194 9.51 3.59 13.31
CA LEU A 194 9.54 2.31 13.99
C LEU A 194 10.95 2.00 14.46
N ALA A 195 11.10 1.42 15.64
CA ALA A 195 12.41 1.00 16.14
C ALA A 195 12.33 -0.28 16.96
N VAL A 196 13.44 -1.00 16.96
CA VAL A 196 13.65 -2.14 17.86
C VAL A 196 13.74 -1.63 19.30
N GLY A 197 12.82 -2.04 20.17
CA GLY A 197 12.81 -1.65 21.58
C GLY A 197 11.48 -1.90 22.29
N GLU A 198 11.52 -1.87 23.62
CA GLU A 198 10.36 -2.10 24.48
C GLU A 198 9.55 -0.83 24.78
N GLY A 199 8.32 -1.03 25.28
CA GLY A 199 7.41 0.02 25.70
C GLY A 199 6.68 0.72 24.55
N GLY A 200 5.68 1.54 24.89
CA GLY A 200 4.81 2.20 23.91
C GLY A 200 3.96 1.20 23.11
N VAL A 201 3.38 1.69 22.01
CA VAL A 201 2.62 0.85 21.08
C VAL A 201 3.59 0.08 20.19
N GLN A 202 3.40 -1.23 20.10
CA GLN A 202 4.21 -2.15 19.31
C GLN A 202 3.52 -2.52 18.00
N LEU A 203 4.26 -2.54 16.89
CA LEU A 203 3.85 -3.22 15.66
C LEU A 203 4.17 -4.71 15.83
N SER A 204 3.19 -5.48 16.29
CA SER A 204 3.42 -6.87 16.71
C SER A 204 3.23 -7.89 15.59
N GLY A 205 2.41 -7.58 14.58
CA GLY A 205 2.11 -8.51 13.49
C GLY A 205 1.83 -7.81 12.17
N ALA A 206 2.19 -8.46 11.06
CA ALA A 206 1.86 -8.02 9.72
C ALA A 206 1.76 -9.21 8.74
N ALA A 207 0.87 -9.09 7.77
CA ALA A 207 0.75 -10.05 6.68
C ALA A 207 0.08 -9.43 5.45
N SER A 208 0.31 -10.04 4.29
CA SER A 208 -0.43 -9.77 3.06
C SER A 208 -0.84 -11.09 2.41
N ALA A 209 -1.90 -11.04 1.60
CA ALA A 209 -2.42 -12.17 0.84
C ALA A 209 -3.12 -11.68 -0.43
N GLN A 210 -3.26 -12.59 -1.40
CA GLN A 210 -3.93 -12.33 -2.66
C GLN A 210 -5.27 -13.07 -2.75
N ASP A 211 -6.28 -12.44 -3.35
CA ASP A 211 -7.60 -13.06 -3.56
C ASP A 211 -7.62 -14.13 -4.65
N ALA A 212 -6.72 -14.01 -5.64
CA ALA A 212 -6.76 -14.78 -6.89
C ALA A 212 -8.14 -14.81 -7.58
N TRP A 213 -8.89 -13.69 -7.51
CA TRP A 213 -10.30 -13.65 -7.92
C TRP A 213 -10.54 -12.77 -9.15
N HIS A 214 -10.31 -11.46 -9.04
CA HIS A 214 -10.62 -10.51 -10.10
C HIS A 214 -9.69 -9.28 -10.01
N PRO A 215 -9.31 -8.66 -11.14
CA PRO A 215 -8.39 -7.52 -11.10
C PRO A 215 -8.91 -6.27 -10.39
N LEU A 216 -10.23 -6.07 -10.33
CA LEU A 216 -10.84 -4.82 -9.84
C LEU A 216 -11.76 -4.97 -8.64
N THR A 217 -12.11 -6.21 -8.29
CA THR A 217 -13.07 -6.47 -7.21
C THR A 217 -12.48 -7.51 -6.28
N PRO A 218 -12.72 -7.40 -4.97
CA PRO A 218 -12.24 -8.40 -4.04
C PRO A 218 -13.00 -9.71 -4.19
N HIS A 219 -12.47 -10.76 -3.57
CA HIS A 219 -13.22 -12.01 -3.42
C HIS A 219 -14.52 -11.74 -2.64
N PRO A 220 -15.70 -12.15 -3.14
CA PRO A 220 -17.00 -11.79 -2.54
C PRO A 220 -17.19 -12.34 -1.12
N GLU A 221 -16.52 -13.43 -0.77
CA GLU A 221 -16.47 -13.99 0.59
C GLU A 221 -15.31 -13.44 1.44
N GLY A 222 -14.56 -12.43 0.96
CA GLY A 222 -13.47 -11.80 1.71
C GLY A 222 -12.24 -12.67 1.97
N ARG A 223 -12.03 -13.75 1.20
CA ARG A 223 -11.02 -14.79 1.50
C ARG A 223 -9.60 -14.24 1.67
N GLY A 224 -9.09 -13.44 0.73
CA GLY A 224 -7.73 -12.90 0.86
C GLY A 224 -7.60 -11.91 2.02
N LEU A 225 -8.64 -11.12 2.33
CA LEU A 225 -8.64 -10.28 3.52
C LEU A 225 -8.62 -11.12 4.82
N ILE A 226 -9.43 -12.17 4.89
CA ILE A 226 -9.46 -13.10 6.02
C ILE A 226 -8.09 -13.74 6.22
N ASP A 227 -7.45 -14.22 5.14
CA ASP A 227 -6.15 -14.86 5.20
C ASP A 227 -5.07 -13.89 5.70
N ALA A 228 -5.02 -12.66 5.16
CA ALA A 228 -4.11 -11.62 5.62
C ALA A 228 -4.34 -11.25 7.09
N ALA A 229 -5.59 -11.01 7.49
CA ALA A 229 -5.91 -10.60 8.86
C ALA A 229 -5.64 -11.71 9.89
N ARG A 230 -6.02 -12.97 9.60
CA ARG A 230 -5.72 -14.12 10.48
C ARG A 230 -4.23 -14.30 10.67
N LEU A 231 -3.45 -14.20 9.58
CA LEU A 231 -2.01 -14.36 9.64
C LEU A 231 -1.34 -13.20 10.39
N ALA A 232 -1.82 -11.96 10.22
CA ALA A 232 -1.32 -10.81 10.98
C ALA A 232 -1.62 -10.94 12.48
N LEU A 233 -2.83 -11.37 12.86
CA LEU A 233 -3.21 -11.63 14.26
C LEU A 233 -2.37 -12.76 14.88
N ALA A 234 -2.22 -13.87 14.16
CA ALA A 234 -1.40 -15.00 14.61
C ALA A 234 0.07 -14.58 14.83
N ARG A 235 0.63 -13.79 13.91
CA ARG A 235 2.00 -13.24 14.04
C ARG A 235 2.10 -12.20 15.16
N GLY A 236 1.03 -11.46 15.42
CA GLY A 236 0.91 -10.45 16.47
C GLY A 236 0.74 -11.00 17.89
N GLY A 237 1.01 -12.28 18.12
CA GLY A 237 0.88 -12.95 19.42
C GLY A 237 -0.52 -13.52 19.70
N GLY A 238 -1.46 -13.43 18.75
CA GLY A 238 -2.80 -13.97 18.90
C GLY A 238 -3.71 -13.19 19.85
N HIS A 239 -3.32 -11.98 20.26
CA HIS A 239 -4.16 -11.13 21.09
C HIS A 239 -5.45 -10.75 20.34
N PRO A 240 -6.62 -10.79 21.00
CA PRO A 240 -7.85 -10.34 20.38
C PRO A 240 -7.76 -8.84 20.06
N ALA A 241 -8.07 -8.46 18.83
CA ALA A 241 -8.17 -7.05 18.48
C ALA A 241 -9.38 -6.45 19.19
N GLN A 242 -9.18 -5.35 19.92
CA GLN A 242 -10.23 -4.59 20.62
C GLN A 242 -10.67 -3.35 19.84
N LEU A 243 -9.97 -3.04 18.73
CA LEU A 243 -10.33 -2.00 17.79
C LEU A 243 -9.92 -2.44 16.38
N VAL A 244 -10.82 -2.25 15.42
CA VAL A 244 -10.59 -2.62 14.02
C VAL A 244 -10.65 -1.37 13.14
N SER A 245 -9.52 -0.97 12.57
CA SER A 245 -9.49 0.05 11.52
C SER A 245 -9.74 -0.61 10.17
N ILE A 246 -10.96 -0.46 9.66
CA ILE A 246 -11.40 -1.08 8.41
C ILE A 246 -10.89 -0.29 7.19
N HIS A 247 -10.87 -0.94 6.03
CA HIS A 247 -10.65 -0.27 4.75
C HIS A 247 -11.85 0.62 4.41
N GLY A 248 -13.10 0.18 4.60
CA GLY A 248 -14.28 1.03 4.68
C GLY A 248 -14.47 2.02 3.52
N THR A 249 -14.47 1.53 2.28
CA THR A 249 -14.63 2.39 1.08
C THR A 249 -16.07 2.76 0.76
N GLY A 250 -17.07 2.07 1.31
CA GLY A 250 -18.47 2.29 0.92
C GLY A 250 -18.82 1.72 -0.46
N THR A 251 -17.89 1.05 -1.14
CA THR A 251 -18.18 0.40 -2.42
C THR A 251 -18.87 -0.94 -2.14
N PRO A 252 -19.92 -1.33 -2.89
CA PRO A 252 -20.68 -2.54 -2.58
C PRO A 252 -19.82 -3.82 -2.50
N ALA A 253 -18.84 -3.95 -3.40
CA ALA A 253 -17.98 -5.13 -3.44
C ALA A 253 -17.00 -5.19 -2.25
N ASN A 254 -16.42 -4.05 -1.86
CA ASN A 254 -15.55 -3.99 -0.68
C ASN A 254 -16.35 -4.20 0.61
N ASP A 255 -17.48 -3.53 0.75
CA ASP A 255 -18.31 -3.62 1.95
C ASP A 255 -18.84 -5.05 2.15
N GLN A 256 -19.18 -5.76 1.06
CA GLN A 256 -19.52 -7.19 1.11
C GLN A 256 -18.35 -8.04 1.63
N ALA A 257 -17.15 -7.84 1.08
CA ALA A 257 -15.97 -8.60 1.46
C ALA A 257 -15.52 -8.30 2.91
N GLU A 258 -15.58 -7.04 3.34
CA GLU A 258 -15.27 -6.65 4.72
C GLU A 258 -16.31 -7.16 5.71
N ALA A 259 -17.60 -7.14 5.37
CA ALA A 259 -18.63 -7.73 6.22
C ALA A 259 -18.41 -9.23 6.43
N ALA A 260 -18.06 -9.96 5.36
CA ALA A 260 -17.70 -11.37 5.45
C ALA A 260 -16.45 -11.60 6.32
N ALA A 261 -15.41 -10.78 6.14
CA ALA A 261 -14.19 -10.88 6.94
C ALA A 261 -14.43 -10.57 8.42
N LEU A 262 -15.19 -9.51 8.73
CA LEU A 262 -15.54 -9.15 10.10
C LEU A 262 -16.26 -10.30 10.81
N HIS A 263 -17.27 -10.90 10.17
CA HIS A 263 -17.98 -12.04 10.73
C HIS A 263 -17.07 -13.27 10.89
N ALA A 264 -16.24 -13.58 9.89
CA ALA A 264 -15.35 -14.75 9.92
C ALA A 264 -14.18 -14.65 10.92
N LEU A 265 -13.81 -13.43 11.31
CA LEU A 265 -12.72 -13.15 12.25
C LEU A 265 -13.22 -12.97 13.70
N PHE A 266 -14.37 -12.30 13.87
CA PHE A 266 -14.83 -11.84 15.19
C PHE A 266 -16.21 -12.34 15.58
N GLY A 267 -16.95 -13.01 14.68
CA GLY A 267 -18.32 -13.45 14.94
C GLY A 267 -19.28 -12.28 15.10
N ASP A 268 -20.30 -12.47 15.93
CA ASP A 268 -21.37 -11.48 16.15
C ASP A 268 -20.96 -10.38 17.16
N GLU A 269 -20.12 -10.72 18.14
CA GLU A 269 -19.58 -9.78 19.14
C GLU A 269 -18.30 -9.11 18.62
N ARG A 270 -18.43 -8.40 17.49
CA ARG A 270 -17.28 -7.75 16.85
C ARG A 270 -16.76 -6.54 17.65
N PRO A 271 -15.45 -6.24 17.59
CA PRO A 271 -14.89 -5.03 18.16
C PRO A 271 -15.45 -3.75 17.51
N PRO A 272 -15.32 -2.59 18.18
CA PRO A 272 -15.55 -1.29 17.56
C PRO A 272 -14.79 -1.14 16.23
N LEU A 273 -15.45 -0.47 15.27
CA LEU A 273 -14.88 -0.18 13.97
C LEU A 273 -14.43 1.28 13.89
N GLN A 274 -13.28 1.50 13.27
CA GLN A 274 -12.75 2.82 12.94
C GLN A 274 -12.63 2.92 11.41
N ALA A 275 -13.34 3.88 10.81
CA ALA A 275 -13.20 4.24 9.40
C ALA A 275 -12.95 5.73 9.24
N LEU A 276 -11.94 6.09 8.44
CA LEU A 276 -11.51 7.49 8.22
C LEU A 276 -12.00 8.06 6.89
N LYS A 277 -12.24 7.20 5.89
CA LYS A 277 -12.67 7.59 4.54
C LYS A 277 -13.99 8.40 4.47
N PRO A 278 -14.94 8.24 5.40
CA PRO A 278 -16.12 9.13 5.48
C PRO A 278 -15.78 10.60 5.63
N VAL A 279 -14.69 10.93 6.34
CA VAL A 279 -14.26 12.30 6.61
C VAL A 279 -13.14 12.74 5.66
N LEU A 280 -12.11 11.91 5.48
CA LEU A 280 -10.91 12.29 4.71
C LEU A 280 -11.02 11.99 3.21
N GLY A 281 -12.01 11.21 2.81
CA GLY A 281 -12.04 10.58 1.49
C GLY A 281 -11.01 9.45 1.38
N HIS A 282 -10.96 8.82 0.22
CA HIS A 282 -9.97 7.80 -0.04
C HIS A 282 -8.63 8.44 -0.45
N THR A 283 -7.65 8.37 0.46
CA THR A 283 -6.29 8.91 0.29
C THR A 283 -5.33 7.94 -0.42
N MET A 284 -5.89 7.02 -1.22
CA MET A 284 -5.15 6.09 -2.10
C MET A 284 -4.03 5.33 -1.37
N GLY A 285 -2.79 5.37 -1.84
CA GLY A 285 -1.66 4.66 -1.25
C GLY A 285 -1.23 5.17 0.12
N ALA A 286 -1.66 6.37 0.52
CA ALA A 286 -1.47 6.88 1.88
C ALA A 286 -2.50 6.31 2.88
N ALA A 287 -3.64 5.79 2.40
CA ALA A 287 -4.77 5.39 3.25
C ALA A 287 -4.36 4.43 4.37
N GLY A 288 -3.70 3.32 4.01
CA GLY A 288 -3.31 2.31 4.99
C GLY A 288 -2.36 2.81 6.08
N LEU A 289 -1.50 3.79 5.78
CA LEU A 289 -0.58 4.35 6.79
C LEU A 289 -1.26 5.40 7.68
N VAL A 290 -2.15 6.23 7.10
CA VAL A 290 -2.96 7.19 7.86
C VAL A 290 -3.91 6.46 8.82
N GLU A 291 -4.53 5.37 8.35
CA GLU A 291 -5.43 4.51 9.14
C GLU A 291 -4.67 3.79 10.25
N ALA A 292 -3.49 3.24 9.96
CA ALA A 292 -2.61 2.68 10.98
C ALA A 292 -2.15 3.72 12.01
N ALA A 293 -1.78 4.93 11.59
CA ALA A 293 -1.40 6.01 12.50
C ALA A 293 -2.54 6.37 13.47
N ALA A 294 -3.74 6.57 12.94
CA ALA A 294 -4.92 6.87 13.75
C ALA A 294 -5.29 5.73 14.70
N LEU A 295 -5.14 4.47 14.25
CA LEU A 295 -5.29 3.30 15.13
C LEU A 295 -4.28 3.35 16.29
N VAL A 296 -2.99 3.55 16.00
CA VAL A 296 -1.94 3.65 17.03
C VAL A 296 -2.25 4.75 18.05
N LEU A 297 -2.69 5.92 17.57
CA LEU A 297 -3.03 7.08 18.39
C LEU A 297 -4.32 6.89 19.21
N SER A 298 -5.17 5.94 18.82
CA SER A 298 -6.40 5.59 19.53
C SER A 298 -6.21 4.49 20.57
N LEU A 299 -5.10 3.74 20.53
CA LEU A 299 -4.80 2.74 21.56
C LEU A 299 -4.49 3.41 22.90
N GLY A 300 -5.12 2.92 23.96
CA GLY A 300 -5.03 3.51 25.30
C GLY A 300 -5.94 4.73 25.51
N ASP A 301 -6.71 5.16 24.51
CA ASP A 301 -7.75 6.19 24.62
C ASP A 301 -9.14 5.53 24.66
N SER A 302 -9.97 5.86 25.66
CA SER A 302 -11.35 5.35 25.75
C SER A 302 -12.32 6.06 24.80
N GLN A 303 -11.85 7.05 24.05
CA GLN A 303 -12.63 7.76 23.03
C GLN A 303 -11.96 7.63 21.65
N PRO A 304 -11.84 6.41 21.10
CA PRO A 304 -11.42 6.25 19.71
C PRO A 304 -12.46 6.90 18.79
N VAL A 305 -11.99 7.57 17.75
CA VAL A 305 -12.83 8.36 16.85
C VAL A 305 -12.89 7.71 15.47
N GLY A 306 -14.10 7.58 14.91
CA GLY A 306 -14.28 6.96 13.61
C GLY A 306 -15.75 6.74 13.26
N TRP A 307 -16.01 6.47 11.98
CA TRP A 307 -17.34 6.14 11.48
C TRP A 307 -17.60 4.62 11.56
N PRO A 308 -18.84 4.15 11.81
CA PRO A 308 -20.07 4.91 12.09
C PRO A 308 -20.25 5.31 13.57
N GLU A 309 -19.31 4.94 14.43
CA GLU A 309 -19.48 5.04 15.89
C GLU A 309 -18.32 5.80 16.52
N SER A 310 -18.47 7.12 16.66
CA SER A 310 -17.73 7.88 17.67
C SER A 310 -18.36 7.52 19.02
N ARG A 311 -17.90 6.44 19.65
CA ARG A 311 -18.43 5.94 20.92
C ARG A 311 -17.37 5.98 22.00
N VAL A 312 -17.78 6.36 23.20
CA VAL A 312 -16.96 6.18 24.41
C VAL A 312 -16.97 4.68 24.73
N LEU A 313 -15.80 4.06 24.75
CA LEU A 313 -15.63 2.68 25.16
C LEU A 313 -15.56 2.60 26.69
N GLU A 314 -16.14 1.54 27.26
CA GLU A 314 -16.02 1.25 28.69
C GLU A 314 -14.55 1.05 29.09
N GLU A 315 -13.78 0.40 28.23
CA GLU A 315 -12.35 0.18 28.40
C GLU A 315 -11.58 0.65 27.16
N ALA A 316 -10.43 1.28 27.39
CA ALA A 316 -9.56 1.73 26.30
C ALA A 316 -8.92 0.53 25.58
N PRO A 317 -8.89 0.51 24.24
CA PRO A 317 -8.37 -0.61 23.49
C PRO A 317 -6.85 -0.67 23.64
N ARG A 318 -6.36 -1.87 23.97
CA ARG A 318 -4.95 -2.20 24.18
C ARG A 318 -4.34 -2.85 22.94
N ALA A 319 -5.14 -3.47 22.09
CA ALA A 319 -4.70 -4.04 20.83
C ALA A 319 -5.69 -3.73 19.71
N GLY A 320 -5.19 -3.58 18.49
CA GLY A 320 -6.03 -3.36 17.33
C GLY A 320 -5.39 -3.81 16.03
N ILE A 321 -6.23 -3.97 15.02
CA ILE A 321 -5.82 -4.37 13.67
C ILE A 321 -6.26 -3.31 12.67
N SER A 322 -5.40 -2.99 11.71
CA SER A 322 -5.72 -2.17 10.55
C SER A 322 -5.49 -3.00 9.30
N TRP A 323 -6.42 -2.93 8.34
CA TRP A 323 -6.26 -3.62 7.07
C TRP A 323 -6.60 -2.73 5.87
N SER A 324 -6.05 -3.10 4.72
CA SER A 324 -6.29 -2.45 3.45
C SER A 324 -6.55 -3.48 2.35
N MET A 325 -7.48 -3.13 1.47
CA MET A 325 -7.82 -3.89 0.28
C MET A 325 -7.49 -3.03 -0.93
N ALA A 326 -6.90 -3.62 -1.96
CA ALA A 326 -6.46 -2.92 -3.15
C ALA A 326 -6.88 -3.64 -4.44
N PHE A 327 -6.83 -2.91 -5.55
CA PHE A 327 -6.96 -3.52 -6.87
C PHE A 327 -5.96 -4.67 -7.02
N GLY A 328 -6.35 -5.66 -7.81
CA GLY A 328 -5.59 -6.88 -8.00
C GLY A 328 -5.86 -7.95 -6.96
N GLY A 329 -6.85 -7.73 -6.09
CA GLY A 329 -7.13 -8.62 -4.97
C GLY A 329 -6.00 -8.65 -3.95
N VAL A 330 -5.31 -7.52 -3.78
CA VAL A 330 -4.21 -7.40 -2.82
C VAL A 330 -4.78 -7.00 -1.47
N ASN A 331 -4.51 -7.79 -0.43
CA ASN A 331 -4.93 -7.52 0.93
C ASN A 331 -3.71 -7.44 1.85
N ALA A 332 -3.70 -6.49 2.77
CA ALA A 332 -2.65 -6.35 3.78
C ALA A 332 -3.26 -6.01 5.13
N ALA A 333 -2.69 -6.53 6.21
CA ALA A 333 -3.12 -6.27 7.58
C ALA A 333 -1.93 -6.10 8.53
N VAL A 334 -2.08 -5.21 9.50
CA VAL A 334 -1.10 -4.93 10.55
C VAL A 334 -1.76 -4.88 11.92
N VAL A 335 -1.06 -5.36 12.93
CA VAL A 335 -1.52 -5.43 14.32
C VAL A 335 -0.64 -4.55 15.19
N PHE A 336 -1.30 -3.70 15.98
CA PHE A 336 -0.66 -2.86 16.98
C PHE A 336 -1.13 -3.24 18.38
N SER A 337 -0.22 -3.20 19.36
CA SER A 337 -0.55 -3.55 20.75
C SER A 337 0.26 -2.77 21.78
N LEU A 338 -0.38 -2.42 22.90
CA LEU A 338 0.23 -1.94 24.13
C LEU A 338 0.68 -3.10 25.05
N GLU A 339 0.28 -4.34 24.73
CA GLU A 339 0.74 -5.50 25.47
C GLU A 339 2.21 -5.77 25.18
N PRO A 340 3.00 -6.22 26.18
CA PRO A 340 4.37 -6.65 25.94
C PRO A 340 4.38 -7.79 24.92
N GLY A 341 4.85 -7.51 23.70
CA GLY A 341 5.02 -8.52 22.69
C GLY A 341 6.07 -9.55 23.11
N ALA A 342 5.82 -10.82 22.80
CA ALA A 342 6.90 -11.79 22.76
C ALA A 342 7.94 -11.31 21.74
N GLY A 343 9.21 -11.34 22.11
CA GLY A 343 10.27 -11.05 21.15
C GLY A 343 10.15 -11.98 19.94
N LEU A 344 10.37 -11.43 18.75
CA LEU A 344 10.07 -12.11 17.50
C LEU A 344 11.19 -13.12 17.18
N PRO A 345 10.89 -14.35 16.74
CA PRO A 345 11.94 -15.34 16.49
C PRO A 345 12.95 -14.81 15.47
N VAL A 346 14.25 -14.90 15.80
CA VAL A 346 15.33 -14.61 14.85
C VAL A 346 15.47 -15.83 13.95
N PRO A 347 15.18 -15.75 12.66
CA PRO A 347 15.31 -16.91 11.79
C PRO A 347 16.77 -17.32 11.62
N PRO A 348 17.06 -18.62 11.49
CA PRO A 348 18.41 -19.07 11.16
C PRO A 348 18.83 -18.57 9.76
N PRO A 349 20.14 -18.47 9.49
CA PRO A 349 20.61 -18.24 8.13
C PRO A 349 20.11 -19.38 7.23
N VAL A 350 19.43 -19.02 6.14
CA VAL A 350 19.06 -19.95 5.07
C VAL A 350 19.80 -19.59 3.78
N ALA A 351 20.24 -20.60 3.05
CA ALA A 351 20.74 -20.45 1.68
C ALA A 351 19.53 -20.33 0.75
N VAL A 352 19.44 -19.21 0.04
CA VAL A 352 18.38 -18.95 -0.93
C VAL A 352 18.92 -19.25 -2.32
N VAL A 353 18.26 -20.13 -3.05
CA VAL A 353 18.64 -20.51 -4.42
C VAL A 353 17.55 -20.20 -5.42
N THR A 354 17.98 -19.85 -6.63
CA THR A 354 17.08 -19.81 -7.78
C THR A 354 16.84 -21.23 -8.26
N GLN A 355 15.62 -21.72 -8.05
CA GLN A 355 15.20 -23.05 -8.47
C GLN A 355 14.82 -23.08 -9.96
N ARG A 356 14.24 -21.98 -10.45
CA ARG A 356 13.78 -21.84 -11.84
C ARG A 356 13.77 -20.38 -12.22
N ALA A 357 14.02 -20.09 -13.50
CA ALA A 357 13.83 -18.78 -14.05
C ALA A 357 13.22 -18.85 -15.46
N THR A 358 12.45 -17.84 -15.82
CA THR A 358 11.94 -17.67 -17.18
C THR A 358 12.07 -16.23 -17.61
N VAL A 359 12.06 -15.99 -18.92
CA VAL A 359 12.14 -14.65 -19.50
C VAL A 359 11.13 -14.56 -20.63
N ALA A 360 10.37 -13.47 -20.65
CA ALA A 360 9.51 -13.13 -21.77
C ALA A 360 9.79 -11.69 -22.22
N GLU A 361 9.94 -11.50 -23.52
CA GLU A 361 10.04 -10.19 -24.14
C GLU A 361 8.84 -9.96 -25.07
N VAL A 362 8.26 -8.77 -24.99
CA VAL A 362 7.06 -8.40 -25.74
C VAL A 362 7.22 -7.00 -26.31
N GLN A 363 7.12 -6.91 -27.63
CA GLN A 363 6.97 -5.65 -28.35
C GLN A 363 5.54 -5.13 -28.18
N ALA A 364 5.39 -3.81 -28.08
CA ALA A 364 4.09 -3.17 -28.10
C ALA A 364 3.36 -3.52 -29.40
N SER A 365 2.07 -3.82 -29.25
CA SER A 365 1.20 -4.20 -30.35
C SER A 365 0.05 -3.20 -30.48
N PRO A 366 -0.48 -2.99 -31.69
CA PRO A 366 -1.71 -2.21 -31.90
C PRO A 366 -2.92 -2.77 -31.13
N SER A 367 -2.86 -4.03 -30.65
CA SER A 367 -3.91 -4.70 -29.86
C SER A 367 -4.25 -4.02 -28.54
N GLY A 368 -3.50 -2.98 -28.14
CA GLY A 368 -3.87 -2.06 -27.05
C GLY A 368 -3.59 -2.54 -25.64
N GLU A 369 -3.13 -3.78 -25.45
CA GLU A 369 -2.67 -4.27 -24.15
C GLU A 369 -1.25 -3.73 -23.84
N ASP A 370 -0.96 -3.47 -22.57
CA ASP A 370 0.36 -2.99 -22.16
C ASP A 370 1.41 -4.12 -22.27
N PRO A 371 2.53 -3.92 -22.99
CA PRO A 371 3.54 -4.96 -23.17
C PRO A 371 4.09 -5.48 -21.84
N SER A 372 4.14 -4.65 -20.79
CA SER A 372 4.61 -5.07 -19.47
C SER A 372 3.70 -6.12 -18.83
N HIS A 373 2.39 -5.97 -18.97
CA HIS A 373 1.41 -6.93 -18.48
C HIS A 373 1.52 -8.26 -19.24
N VAL A 374 1.72 -8.20 -20.55
CA VAL A 374 1.85 -9.39 -21.39
C VAL A 374 3.16 -10.13 -21.08
N ALA A 375 4.28 -9.41 -20.93
CA ALA A 375 5.57 -9.99 -20.59
C ALA A 375 5.53 -10.67 -19.21
N ALA A 376 5.03 -9.97 -18.18
CA ALA A 376 4.88 -10.53 -16.84
C ALA A 376 3.97 -11.77 -16.84
N ARG A 377 2.84 -11.71 -17.57
CA ARG A 377 1.92 -12.84 -17.72
C ARG A 377 2.56 -14.05 -18.37
N ARG A 378 3.27 -13.89 -19.49
CA ARG A 378 3.95 -15.00 -20.18
C ARG A 378 5.00 -15.64 -19.28
N ALA A 379 5.89 -14.84 -18.70
CA ALA A 379 6.94 -15.36 -17.82
C ALA A 379 6.38 -16.06 -16.57
N LEU A 380 5.30 -15.56 -15.96
CA LEU A 380 4.70 -16.23 -14.80
C LEU A 380 3.99 -17.54 -15.18
N LEU A 381 3.30 -17.57 -16.33
CA LEU A 381 2.64 -18.80 -16.81
C LEU A 381 3.66 -19.88 -17.18
N ASP A 382 4.77 -19.49 -17.82
CA ASP A 382 5.86 -20.42 -18.17
C ASP A 382 6.60 -20.92 -16.92
N LEU A 383 6.76 -20.06 -15.91
CA LEU A 383 7.37 -20.44 -14.63
C LEU A 383 6.48 -21.42 -13.85
N ALA A 384 5.16 -21.19 -13.86
CA ALA A 384 4.14 -21.95 -13.14
C ALA A 384 4.49 -22.17 -11.65
N PRO A 385 4.55 -21.09 -10.84
CA PRO A 385 4.88 -21.20 -9.43
C PRO A 385 3.75 -21.85 -8.60
N PRO A 386 4.06 -22.34 -7.38
CA PRO A 386 3.05 -22.82 -6.44
C PRO A 386 2.00 -21.74 -6.12
N PRO A 387 0.72 -22.10 -5.90
CA PRO A 387 -0.33 -21.14 -5.58
C PRO A 387 -0.08 -20.31 -4.31
N ASP A 388 0.64 -20.85 -3.34
CA ASP A 388 0.97 -20.22 -2.06
C ASP A 388 2.31 -19.44 -2.08
N ALA A 389 3.02 -19.45 -3.22
CA ALA A 389 4.25 -18.69 -3.37
C ALA A 389 4.02 -17.19 -3.16
N GLY A 390 4.95 -16.55 -2.46
CA GLY A 390 5.02 -15.10 -2.41
C GLY A 390 5.37 -14.52 -3.77
N VAL A 391 4.89 -13.32 -4.09
CA VAL A 391 5.17 -12.63 -5.37
C VAL A 391 5.68 -11.23 -5.12
N ILE A 392 6.86 -10.92 -5.66
CA ILE A 392 7.47 -9.59 -5.56
C ILE A 392 7.73 -9.08 -6.98
N LEU A 393 7.14 -7.93 -7.33
CA LEU A 393 7.43 -7.22 -8.57
C LEU A 393 8.45 -6.10 -8.32
N SER A 394 9.51 -6.04 -9.12
CA SER A 394 10.36 -4.86 -9.30
C SER A 394 9.98 -4.20 -10.63
N ALA A 395 9.48 -2.97 -10.56
CA ALA A 395 9.09 -2.17 -11.71
C ALA A 395 9.57 -0.71 -11.52
N PRO A 396 10.86 -0.41 -11.73
CA PRO A 396 11.44 0.92 -11.46
C PRO A 396 10.77 2.08 -12.21
N ARG A 397 10.23 1.80 -13.40
CA ARG A 397 9.50 2.77 -14.23
C ARG A 397 7.99 2.75 -14.02
N GLY A 398 7.51 1.93 -13.08
CA GLY A 398 6.08 1.69 -12.84
C GLY A 398 5.34 1.30 -14.12
N SER A 399 4.17 1.91 -14.32
CA SER A 399 3.29 1.68 -15.48
C SER A 399 3.32 2.83 -16.48
N ILE A 400 4.50 3.40 -16.75
CA ILE A 400 4.65 4.66 -17.51
C ILE A 400 3.91 4.67 -18.87
N LEU A 401 3.87 3.56 -19.60
CA LEU A 401 3.15 3.48 -20.88
C LEU A 401 1.62 3.58 -20.68
N ALA A 402 1.08 2.88 -19.68
CA ALA A 402 -0.33 2.99 -19.31
C ALA A 402 -0.67 4.40 -18.83
N ASP A 403 0.22 5.04 -18.07
CA ASP A 403 0.04 6.42 -17.60
C ASP A 403 -0.06 7.39 -18.77
N LEU A 404 0.88 7.34 -19.71
CA LEU A 404 0.89 8.20 -20.90
C LEU A 404 -0.36 7.99 -21.77
N ARG A 405 -0.77 6.72 -21.98
CA ARG A 405 -1.99 6.39 -22.74
C ARG A 405 -3.26 6.90 -22.06
N HIS A 406 -3.35 6.76 -20.74
CA HIS A 406 -4.47 7.27 -19.95
C HIS A 406 -4.57 8.78 -20.06
N HIS A 407 -3.46 9.49 -19.87
CA HIS A 407 -3.45 10.95 -19.95
C HIS A 407 -3.73 11.47 -21.37
N ALA A 408 -3.14 10.85 -22.40
CA ALA A 408 -3.39 11.24 -23.79
C ALA A 408 -4.88 11.13 -24.15
N ARG A 409 -5.56 10.07 -23.71
CA ARG A 409 -7.01 9.92 -23.86
C ARG A 409 -7.77 10.96 -23.05
N LEU A 410 -7.39 11.20 -21.80
CA LEU A 410 -8.00 12.22 -20.96
C LEU A 410 -7.96 13.61 -21.61
N VAL A 411 -6.82 14.00 -22.19
CA VAL A 411 -6.67 15.29 -22.90
C VAL A 411 -7.49 15.34 -24.19
N ARG A 412 -7.43 14.29 -25.02
CA ARG A 412 -8.06 14.27 -26.35
C ARG A 412 -9.57 14.07 -26.32
N GLU A 413 -10.03 13.20 -25.44
CA GLU A 413 -11.42 12.68 -25.42
C GLU A 413 -12.20 13.18 -24.20
N GLY A 414 -11.52 13.78 -23.22
CA GLY A 414 -12.11 14.26 -21.97
C GLY A 414 -12.35 13.16 -20.92
N PRO A 415 -12.69 13.55 -19.68
CA PRO A 415 -12.80 12.63 -18.54
C PRO A 415 -13.94 11.60 -18.70
N ALA A 416 -14.98 11.92 -19.47
CA ALA A 416 -16.13 11.04 -19.66
C ALA A 416 -15.82 9.77 -20.49
N LEU A 417 -14.73 9.78 -21.27
CA LEU A 417 -14.35 8.71 -22.20
C LEU A 417 -13.10 7.94 -21.74
N VAL A 418 -12.64 8.19 -20.51
CA VAL A 418 -11.55 7.42 -19.90
C VAL A 418 -11.99 5.98 -19.67
N SER A 419 -11.13 5.03 -20.04
CA SER A 419 -11.40 3.60 -19.93
C SER A 419 -11.07 3.08 -18.51
N PRO A 420 -11.98 2.37 -17.84
CA PRO A 420 -11.71 1.75 -16.54
C PRO A 420 -10.55 0.75 -16.62
N ARG A 421 -10.44 0.03 -17.74
CA ARG A 421 -9.34 -0.93 -17.98
C ARG A 421 -7.98 -0.23 -18.11
N THR A 422 -7.95 0.93 -18.76
CA THR A 422 -6.70 1.67 -18.95
C THR A 422 -6.24 2.27 -17.63
N PHE A 423 -7.16 2.84 -16.84
CA PHE A 423 -6.82 3.40 -15.54
C PHE A 423 -6.31 2.33 -14.57
N ALA A 424 -6.94 1.15 -14.53
CA ALA A 424 -6.46 0.06 -13.69
C ALA A 424 -5.01 -0.36 -14.00
N ALA A 425 -4.59 -0.26 -15.26
CA ALA A 425 -3.22 -0.57 -15.68
C ALA A 425 -2.19 0.49 -15.24
N THR A 426 -2.63 1.69 -14.82
CA THR A 426 -1.74 2.76 -14.32
C THR A 426 -1.18 2.48 -12.93
N VAL A 427 -1.66 1.43 -12.26
CA VAL A 427 -1.13 0.98 -10.97
C VAL A 427 0.16 0.20 -11.22
N PRO A 428 1.29 0.53 -10.58
CA PRO A 428 2.56 -0.20 -10.78
C PRO A 428 2.49 -1.71 -10.51
N GLY A 429 1.64 -2.16 -9.57
CA GLY A 429 1.36 -3.57 -9.31
C GLY A 429 0.43 -4.28 -10.32
N ALA A 430 -0.13 -3.55 -11.30
CA ALA A 430 -1.07 -4.11 -12.28
C ALA A 430 -0.54 -5.32 -13.10
N PRO A 431 0.77 -5.42 -13.44
CA PRO A 431 1.31 -6.60 -14.12
C PRO A 431 1.11 -7.92 -13.36
N LEU A 432 0.93 -7.88 -12.04
CA LEU A 432 0.69 -9.08 -11.22
C LEU A 432 -0.78 -9.52 -11.17
N MET A 433 -1.74 -8.66 -11.50
CA MET A 433 -3.17 -8.90 -11.27
C MET A 433 -3.71 -10.08 -12.08
N GLY A 434 -3.58 -10.01 -13.41
CA GLY A 434 -4.10 -11.04 -14.32
C GLY A 434 -3.45 -12.42 -14.10
N PRO A 435 -2.11 -12.50 -14.01
CA PRO A 435 -1.42 -13.75 -13.70
C PRO A 435 -1.79 -14.31 -12.34
N GLY A 436 -1.95 -13.46 -11.30
CA GLY A 436 -2.37 -13.90 -9.97
C GLY A 436 -3.72 -14.61 -9.99
N VAL A 437 -4.70 -14.09 -10.74
CA VAL A 437 -5.99 -14.75 -10.95
C VAL A 437 -5.83 -16.06 -11.72
N THR A 438 -5.06 -16.05 -12.82
CA THR A 438 -4.93 -17.22 -13.71
C THR A 438 -4.23 -18.40 -13.03
N LEU A 439 -3.23 -18.10 -12.20
CA LEU A 439 -2.40 -19.10 -11.51
C LEU A 439 -2.93 -19.45 -10.11
N GLY A 440 -3.97 -18.77 -9.62
CA GLY A 440 -4.50 -19.02 -8.29
C GLY A 440 -3.59 -18.54 -7.16
N LEU A 441 -2.77 -17.51 -7.39
CA LEU A 441 -1.75 -17.06 -6.42
C LEU A 441 -2.41 -16.39 -5.21
N ARG A 442 -2.15 -16.93 -4.02
CA ARG A 442 -2.72 -16.53 -2.72
C ARG A 442 -1.68 -16.08 -1.70
N GLY A 443 -0.41 -16.29 -1.99
CA GLY A 443 0.70 -15.92 -1.11
C GLY A 443 0.83 -14.41 -0.87
N PRO A 444 1.83 -14.00 -0.06
CA PRO A 444 2.12 -12.59 0.16
C PRO A 444 2.55 -11.91 -1.13
N VAL A 445 2.18 -10.65 -1.31
CA VAL A 445 2.46 -9.88 -2.52
C VAL A 445 3.09 -8.53 -2.22
N MET A 446 4.06 -8.14 -3.05
CA MET A 446 4.72 -6.83 -3.02
C MET A 446 4.97 -6.30 -4.44
N ALA A 447 4.87 -4.99 -4.64
CA ALA A 447 5.29 -4.29 -5.85
C ALA A 447 6.13 -3.09 -5.46
N LEU A 448 7.36 -3.05 -6.00
CA LEU A 448 8.39 -2.07 -5.70
C LEU A 448 8.71 -1.24 -6.94
N LEU A 449 8.92 0.05 -6.74
CA LEU A 449 9.43 0.99 -7.74
C LEU A 449 10.96 1.05 -7.75
N ASP A 450 11.60 0.03 -7.17
CA ASP A 450 13.04 -0.05 -6.96
C ASP A 450 13.71 -1.01 -7.96
N PRO A 451 15.03 -0.86 -8.15
CA PRO A 451 15.86 -1.82 -8.86
C PRO A 451 15.75 -3.26 -8.33
N PRO A 452 16.14 -4.27 -9.14
CA PRO A 452 16.04 -5.69 -8.81
C PRO A 452 16.61 -6.10 -7.45
N GLU A 453 17.68 -5.42 -7.00
CA GLU A 453 18.41 -5.75 -5.78
C GLU A 453 17.53 -5.63 -4.54
N VAL A 454 16.62 -4.66 -4.50
CA VAL A 454 15.70 -4.46 -3.37
C VAL A 454 14.65 -5.57 -3.33
N ALA A 455 14.14 -5.99 -4.50
CA ALA A 455 13.18 -7.07 -4.60
C ALA A 455 13.78 -8.44 -4.22
N LEU A 456 15.02 -8.70 -4.63
CA LEU A 456 15.76 -9.91 -4.26
C LEU A 456 16.07 -9.94 -2.76
N ALA A 457 16.45 -8.81 -2.17
CA ALA A 457 16.68 -8.70 -0.73
C ALA A 457 15.39 -8.94 0.08
N LEU A 458 14.24 -8.41 -0.39
CA LEU A 458 12.95 -8.68 0.24
C LEU A 458 12.55 -10.16 0.14
N ALA A 459 12.81 -10.80 -1.00
CA ALA A 459 12.54 -12.23 -1.17
C ALA A 459 13.36 -13.09 -0.19
N GLU A 460 14.62 -12.74 -0.01
CA GLU A 460 15.51 -13.36 0.99
C GLU A 460 14.97 -13.17 2.42
N ASP A 461 14.50 -11.97 2.75
CA ASP A 461 13.89 -11.67 4.05
C ASP A 461 12.60 -12.49 4.26
N TRP A 462 11.76 -12.61 3.24
CA TRP A 462 10.53 -13.42 3.30
C TRP A 462 10.80 -14.90 3.53
N LEU A 463 11.76 -15.48 2.82
CA LEU A 463 12.15 -16.89 3.00
C LEU A 463 12.76 -17.12 4.39
N ARG A 464 13.66 -16.21 4.82
CA ARG A 464 14.26 -16.26 6.16
C ARG A 464 13.21 -16.21 7.25
N LEU A 465 12.34 -15.21 7.21
CA LEU A 465 11.32 -14.96 8.24
C LEU A 465 10.14 -15.95 8.16
N GLY A 466 10.20 -16.96 7.28
CA GLY A 466 9.12 -17.94 7.11
C GLY A 466 7.81 -17.30 6.67
N ARG A 467 7.88 -16.24 5.84
CA ARG A 467 6.70 -15.57 5.29
C ARG A 467 5.98 -16.42 4.27
N CYS A 468 6.74 -17.24 3.54
CA CYS A 468 6.30 -18.25 2.57
C CYS A 468 7.47 -19.22 2.31
N GLU A 469 7.18 -20.39 1.74
CA GLU A 469 8.20 -21.42 1.44
C GLU A 469 8.91 -21.18 0.10
N ALA A 470 8.25 -20.47 -0.82
CA ALA A 470 8.78 -20.10 -2.11
C ALA A 470 8.40 -18.66 -2.45
N VAL A 471 9.28 -17.94 -3.14
CA VAL A 471 9.04 -16.56 -3.59
C VAL A 471 9.35 -16.45 -5.08
N VAL A 472 8.43 -15.86 -5.83
CA VAL A 472 8.67 -15.45 -7.22
C VAL A 472 9.02 -13.98 -7.26
N VAL A 473 10.21 -13.69 -7.77
CA VAL A 473 10.63 -12.32 -8.06
C VAL A 473 10.42 -12.06 -9.55
N VAL A 474 9.61 -11.06 -9.89
CA VAL A 474 9.34 -10.59 -11.24
C VAL A 474 10.12 -9.29 -11.46
N LEU A 475 11.11 -9.32 -12.35
CA LEU A 475 11.94 -8.18 -12.71
C LEU A 475 11.45 -7.62 -14.04
N LEU A 476 10.85 -6.43 -14.00
CA LEU A 476 10.22 -5.82 -15.16
C LEU A 476 11.05 -4.65 -15.69
N GLU A 477 11.45 -4.76 -16.96
CA GLU A 477 12.10 -3.71 -17.73
C GLU A 477 11.16 -3.23 -18.82
N VAL A 478 11.02 -1.90 -18.96
CA VAL A 478 10.15 -1.27 -19.97
C VAL A 478 10.91 -0.15 -20.66
N ARG A 479 10.82 -0.12 -21.99
CA ARG A 479 11.35 0.94 -22.85
C ARG A 479 10.29 1.43 -23.82
N GLY A 480 10.32 2.71 -24.14
CA GLY A 480 9.34 3.42 -24.96
C GLY A 480 9.26 4.87 -24.48
N GLU A 481 9.62 5.82 -25.35
CA GLU A 481 9.76 7.24 -24.99
C GLU A 481 8.74 8.14 -25.69
N ASP A 482 7.82 7.59 -26.48
CA ASP A 482 6.81 8.34 -27.22
C ASP A 482 5.37 8.05 -26.76
N LEU A 483 4.49 9.03 -27.00
CA LEU A 483 3.05 8.92 -26.72
C LEU A 483 2.35 7.92 -27.67
N THR A 484 3.00 7.54 -28.76
CA THR A 484 2.50 6.61 -29.79
C THR A 484 2.74 5.16 -29.41
N GLY A 485 3.73 4.87 -28.56
CA GLY A 485 4.15 3.51 -28.19
C GLY A 485 4.85 2.78 -29.32
N GLU A 486 5.34 3.48 -30.34
CA GLU A 486 6.06 2.87 -31.46
C GLU A 486 7.46 2.44 -30.98
N GLY A 487 7.80 1.17 -31.19
CA GLY A 487 9.06 0.60 -30.70
C GLY A 487 9.13 0.41 -29.18
N ALA A 488 8.02 0.63 -28.45
CA ALA A 488 7.96 0.30 -27.03
C ALA A 488 8.02 -1.21 -26.83
N TRP A 489 8.74 -1.67 -25.80
CA TRP A 489 8.84 -3.08 -25.45
C TRP A 489 8.95 -3.26 -23.94
N ALA A 490 8.63 -4.47 -23.49
CA ALA A 490 8.84 -4.88 -22.11
C ALA A 490 9.49 -6.25 -22.05
N ARG A 491 10.38 -6.43 -21.08
CA ARG A 491 11.00 -7.70 -20.73
C ARG A 491 10.66 -8.01 -19.28
N ALA A 492 10.14 -9.21 -19.03
CA ALA A 492 9.92 -9.72 -17.69
C ALA A 492 10.80 -10.94 -17.48
N GLU A 493 11.67 -10.88 -16.47
CA GLU A 493 12.43 -12.01 -15.97
C GLU A 493 11.83 -12.46 -14.64
N THR A 494 11.44 -13.72 -14.53
CA THR A 494 10.91 -14.29 -13.29
C THR A 494 11.90 -15.27 -12.70
N ARG A 495 12.07 -15.24 -11.38
CA ARG A 495 12.93 -16.16 -10.62
C ARG A 495 12.12 -16.77 -9.49
N LEU A 496 11.96 -18.09 -9.49
CA LEU A 496 11.43 -18.85 -8.36
C LEU A 496 12.58 -19.13 -7.40
N LEU A 497 12.48 -18.55 -6.21
CA LEU A 497 13.43 -18.69 -5.12
C LEU A 497 12.87 -19.60 -4.04
N GLY A 498 13.73 -20.41 -3.44
CA GLY A 498 13.42 -21.24 -2.28
C GLY A 498 14.65 -21.46 -1.40
N VAL A 499 14.44 -22.12 -0.27
CA VAL A 499 15.51 -22.50 0.65
C VAL A 499 16.12 -23.85 0.21
N GLU A 500 17.45 -23.99 0.28
CA GLU A 500 18.17 -25.27 0.07
C GLU A 500 17.98 -26.29 1.20
#